data_AF-A0A497F336-F1
#
_entry.id   AF-A0A497F336-F1
#
_cell.length_a   1.000
_cell.length_b   1.000
_cell.length_c   1.000
_cell.angle_alpha   90.00
_cell.angle_beta   90.00
_cell.angle_gamma   90.00
#
_symmetry.space_group_name_H-M   'P 1'
#
loop_
_entity.id
_entity.type
_entity.pdbx_description
1 polymer ?
#
loop_
_entity_poly.entity_id
_entity_poly.type
_entity_poly.pdbx_seq_one_letter_code
_entity_poly.pdbx_strand_id
1 'polypeptide(L)'
;YGERGVKKQRVTLETAKVLRALASFNAKSDSVKKAIAYLSRTQREDGLWLTSLLDESPDIEASSEAVLALIQLGSGEALQLAKIGVEALWAWFVEKSTEEWGELPREALSIAEALIKAGYGEAEAVRRVLQGYIKAERWRFGDKRSISTDEAVKALKILLLAKAIDEEKVKREVERLIRVREELKKIIEEKEEEARNYFLIRFEEIGIRSNDEPSKILLGSYLYAMMDQFFWASETFDPQIEYRGIVGLIGSVNQPENYVDFENVRRAFFKSRALKGIARRRKLEVAKSISLFAKFIEEYGDFKDFKDFAVKLRAYTLFKVAPKVSGWDTAYNLGLLLRSFAKAEKDLSGLIRSLELSLKCFPAVGAKIALLFPFYALWVFRLWPETKPYIKCPIDWNIVKPYANLGLSCMTLKELRKDPKKAAEAIHRLAEELFPDDPAKIVLLWIVGHEWCTKPYKCYGIAGKKCWIFDLCTRRVNR
;
A
#
# COMPACT_ATOMS: atom_id res chain seq x y z
N TYR A 1 9.69 -16.63 24.64
CA TYR A 1 9.66 -17.52 23.46
C TYR A 1 8.22 -17.96 23.27
N GLY A 2 7.47 -17.24 22.43
CA GLY A 2 6.09 -17.58 22.13
C GLY A 2 6.06 -18.80 21.21
N GLU A 3 5.13 -19.72 21.47
CA GLU A 3 4.83 -20.85 20.62
C GLU A 3 4.80 -20.41 19.15
N ARG A 4 5.77 -20.88 18.37
CA ARG A 4 5.62 -20.88 16.92
C ARG A 4 4.44 -21.81 16.66
N GLY A 5 3.25 -21.24 16.47
CA GLY A 5 2.07 -21.99 16.06
C GLY A 5 2.48 -22.87 14.90
N VAL A 6 2.50 -24.19 15.14
CA VAL A 6 2.72 -25.18 14.10
C VAL A 6 1.61 -24.91 13.09
N LYS A 7 1.97 -24.44 11.88
CA LYS A 7 1.00 -24.28 10.80
C LYS A 7 0.33 -25.64 10.64
N LYS A 8 -0.95 -25.73 11.02
CA LYS A 8 -1.76 -26.93 10.80
C LYS A 8 -1.64 -27.29 9.32
N GLN A 9 -1.10 -28.46 9.02
CA GLN A 9 -0.99 -28.92 7.65
C GLN A 9 -2.39 -29.31 7.16
N ARG A 10 -2.94 -28.52 6.24
CA ARG A 10 -4.26 -28.76 5.63
C ARG A 10 -4.13 -29.77 4.48
N VAL A 11 -3.73 -31.00 4.82
CA VAL A 11 -3.37 -32.06 3.86
C VAL A 11 -4.54 -32.37 2.92
N THR A 12 -5.77 -32.36 3.42
CA THR A 12 -6.96 -32.63 2.61
C THR A 12 -7.20 -31.53 1.58
N LEU A 13 -7.02 -30.25 1.95
CA LEU A 13 -7.13 -29.13 1.03
C LEU A 13 -6.09 -29.22 -0.10
N GLU A 14 -4.83 -29.50 0.24
CA GLU A 14 -3.76 -29.64 -0.76
C GLU A 14 -4.04 -30.83 -1.69
N THR A 15 -4.51 -31.95 -1.14
CA THR A 15 -4.90 -33.14 -1.93
C THR A 15 -6.04 -32.81 -2.88
N ALA A 16 -7.08 -32.12 -2.43
CA ALA A 16 -8.20 -31.69 -3.26
C ALA A 16 -7.76 -30.75 -4.39
N LYS A 17 -6.88 -29.77 -4.10
CA LYS A 17 -6.32 -28.85 -5.10
C LYS A 17 -5.51 -29.57 -6.17
N VAL A 18 -4.62 -30.48 -5.76
CA VAL A 18 -3.83 -31.29 -6.69
C VAL A 18 -4.74 -32.19 -7.53
N LEU A 19 -5.74 -32.82 -6.91
CA LEU A 19 -6.69 -33.66 -7.62
C LEU A 19 -7.50 -32.88 -8.65
N ARG A 20 -7.98 -31.67 -8.30
CA ARG A 20 -8.69 -30.77 -9.21
C ARG A 20 -7.81 -30.37 -10.40
N ALA A 21 -6.53 -30.07 -10.17
CA ALA A 21 -5.58 -29.78 -11.23
C ALA A 21 -5.37 -30.99 -12.15
N LEU A 22 -5.18 -32.19 -11.59
CA LEU A 22 -5.05 -33.43 -12.38
C LEU A 22 -6.32 -33.74 -13.19
N ALA A 23 -7.50 -33.51 -12.60
CA ALA A 23 -8.78 -33.65 -13.27
C ALA A 23 -8.91 -32.69 -14.46
N SER A 24 -8.42 -31.46 -14.35
CA SER A 24 -8.45 -30.49 -15.46
C SER A 24 -7.61 -30.89 -16.68
N PHE A 25 -6.58 -31.73 -16.49
CA PHE A 25 -5.76 -32.28 -17.57
C PHE A 25 -6.23 -33.67 -18.03
N ASN A 26 -7.38 -34.15 -17.53
CA ASN A 26 -7.91 -35.47 -17.83
C ASN A 26 -6.92 -36.61 -17.53
N ALA A 27 -6.04 -36.40 -16.55
CA ALA A 27 -5.00 -37.35 -16.19
C ALA A 27 -5.62 -38.60 -15.56
N LYS A 28 -5.31 -39.78 -16.11
CA LYS A 28 -5.71 -41.09 -15.56
C LYS A 28 -4.49 -41.80 -15.00
N SER A 29 -4.09 -41.43 -13.79
CA SER A 29 -2.94 -42.04 -13.10
C SER A 29 -3.35 -42.71 -11.79
N ASP A 30 -2.52 -43.63 -11.30
CA ASP A 30 -2.74 -44.25 -9.98
C ASP A 30 -2.76 -43.22 -8.84
N SER A 31 -2.11 -42.07 -9.03
CA SER A 31 -2.18 -40.95 -8.09
C SER A 31 -3.58 -40.38 -7.95
N VAL A 32 -4.40 -40.37 -9.01
CA VAL A 32 -5.80 -39.92 -8.96
C VAL A 32 -6.64 -40.90 -8.12
N LYS A 33 -6.47 -42.21 -8.31
CA LYS A 33 -7.15 -43.23 -7.49
C LYS A 33 -6.76 -43.11 -6.01
N LYS A 34 -5.48 -42.92 -5.72
CA LYS A 34 -4.97 -42.71 -4.35
C LYS A 34 -5.58 -41.46 -3.72
N ALA A 35 -5.70 -40.38 -4.48
CA ALA A 35 -6.31 -39.14 -4.00
C ALA A 35 -7.82 -39.31 -3.72
N ILE A 36 -8.58 -39.99 -4.60
CA ILE A 36 -10.00 -40.30 -4.35
C ILE A 36 -10.15 -41.15 -3.09
N ALA A 37 -9.34 -42.21 -2.95
CA ALA A 37 -9.37 -43.06 -1.76
C ALA A 37 -9.01 -42.30 -0.47
N TYR A 38 -8.06 -41.36 -0.55
CA TYR A 38 -7.76 -40.48 0.57
C TYR A 38 -8.95 -39.57 0.90
N LEU A 39 -9.53 -38.90 -0.11
CA LEU A 39 -10.69 -38.03 0.09
C LEU A 39 -11.88 -38.79 0.69
N SER A 40 -12.14 -40.02 0.25
CA SER A 40 -13.17 -40.89 0.82
C SER A 40 -12.93 -41.16 2.31
N ARG A 41 -11.69 -41.48 2.72
CA ARG A 41 -11.34 -41.72 4.13
C ARG A 41 -11.42 -40.47 5.00
N THR A 42 -11.24 -39.30 4.41
CA THR A 42 -11.31 -38.01 5.12
C THR A 42 -12.67 -37.33 5.05
N GLN A 43 -13.67 -37.95 4.41
CA GLN A 43 -15.05 -37.47 4.43
C GLN A 43 -15.73 -37.97 5.71
N ARG A 44 -16.28 -37.05 6.50
CA ARG A 44 -17.04 -37.34 7.70
C ARG A 44 -18.40 -37.92 7.35
N GLU A 45 -19.08 -38.46 8.36
CA GLU A 45 -20.47 -38.94 8.24
C GLU A 45 -21.45 -37.83 7.86
N ASP A 46 -21.20 -36.60 8.33
CA ASP A 46 -21.97 -35.41 7.97
C ASP A 46 -21.69 -34.91 6.54
N GLY A 47 -20.73 -35.54 5.83
CA GLY A 47 -20.36 -35.24 4.45
C GLY A 47 -19.29 -34.17 4.27
N LEU A 48 -18.87 -33.47 5.33
CA LEU A 48 -17.76 -32.50 5.27
C LEU A 48 -16.39 -33.19 5.33
N TRP A 49 -15.37 -32.55 4.79
CA TRP A 49 -14.00 -33.05 4.81
C TRP A 49 -13.20 -32.54 6.01
N LEU A 50 -12.35 -33.42 6.54
CA LEU A 50 -11.41 -33.11 7.62
C LEU A 50 -10.25 -32.24 7.15
N THR A 51 -9.66 -31.47 8.06
CA THR A 51 -8.38 -30.77 7.81
C THR A 51 -7.27 -31.76 7.41
N SER A 52 -7.18 -32.88 8.14
CA SER A 52 -6.32 -34.04 7.83
C SER A 52 -6.78 -35.26 8.63
N LEU A 53 -6.23 -36.46 8.37
CA LEU A 53 -6.46 -37.63 9.24
C LEU A 53 -5.93 -37.47 10.67
N LEU A 54 -5.07 -36.48 10.93
CA LEU A 54 -4.55 -36.16 12.25
C LEU A 54 -5.30 -35.01 12.93
N ASP A 55 -6.13 -34.29 12.17
CA ASP A 55 -6.92 -33.15 12.65
C ASP A 55 -8.35 -33.32 12.12
N GLU A 56 -9.17 -33.93 12.97
CA GLU A 56 -10.57 -34.29 12.68
C GLU A 56 -11.53 -33.08 12.69
N SER A 57 -11.00 -31.85 12.77
CA SER A 57 -11.83 -30.66 12.57
C SER A 57 -12.33 -30.54 11.12
N PRO A 58 -13.61 -30.18 10.91
CA PRO A 58 -14.14 -29.96 9.58
C PRO A 58 -13.50 -28.72 8.94
N ASP A 59 -13.12 -28.85 7.67
CA ASP A 59 -12.51 -27.80 6.87
C ASP A 59 -13.41 -27.48 5.66
N ILE A 60 -14.07 -26.33 5.72
CA ILE A 60 -15.06 -25.91 4.72
C ILE A 60 -14.43 -25.61 3.36
N GLU A 61 -13.21 -25.07 3.35
CA GLU A 61 -12.49 -24.82 2.10
C GLU A 61 -12.03 -26.15 1.48
N ALA A 62 -11.53 -27.08 2.30
CA ALA A 62 -11.18 -28.42 1.84
C ALA A 62 -12.39 -29.15 1.29
N SER A 63 -13.54 -29.04 1.95
CA SER A 63 -14.82 -29.61 1.51
C SER A 63 -15.26 -29.04 0.16
N SER A 64 -15.17 -27.71 0.00
CA SER A 64 -15.52 -27.03 -1.26
C SER A 64 -14.62 -27.46 -2.41
N GLU A 65 -13.29 -27.48 -2.19
CA GLU A 65 -12.33 -27.90 -3.23
C GLU A 65 -12.44 -29.40 -3.54
N ALA A 66 -12.72 -30.25 -2.54
CA ALA A 66 -12.92 -31.70 -2.75
C ALA A 66 -14.15 -31.96 -3.62
N VAL A 67 -15.28 -31.32 -3.32
CA VAL A 67 -16.50 -31.40 -4.15
C VAL A 67 -16.21 -30.97 -5.58
N LEU A 68 -15.52 -29.83 -5.77
CA LEU A 68 -15.16 -29.35 -7.11
C LEU A 68 -14.27 -30.35 -7.87
N ALA A 69 -13.26 -30.91 -7.21
CA ALA A 69 -12.37 -31.91 -7.80
C ALA A 69 -13.13 -33.17 -8.23
N LEU A 70 -14.00 -33.69 -7.36
CA LEU A 70 -14.75 -34.92 -7.57
C LEU A 70 -15.83 -34.78 -8.65
N ILE A 71 -16.54 -33.65 -8.69
CA ILE A 71 -17.48 -33.33 -9.79
C ILE A 71 -16.72 -33.27 -11.13
N GLN A 72 -15.54 -32.64 -11.15
CA GLN A 72 -14.75 -32.49 -12.36
C GLN A 72 -14.17 -33.81 -12.89
N LEU A 73 -13.91 -34.78 -12.02
CA LEU A 73 -13.49 -36.13 -12.41
C LEU A 73 -14.62 -36.95 -13.05
N GLY A 74 -15.86 -36.79 -12.57
CA GLY A 74 -17.03 -37.42 -13.16
C GLY A 74 -17.09 -38.96 -13.11
N SER A 75 -16.20 -39.62 -12.36
CA SER A 75 -16.27 -41.08 -12.16
C SER A 75 -17.38 -41.44 -11.17
N GLY A 76 -17.95 -42.65 -11.27
CA GLY A 76 -19.09 -43.06 -10.44
C GLY A 76 -18.85 -42.92 -8.92
N GLU A 77 -17.69 -43.40 -8.45
CA GLU A 77 -17.28 -43.26 -7.04
C GLU A 77 -17.07 -41.79 -6.64
N ALA A 78 -16.44 -40.98 -7.50
CA ALA A 78 -16.21 -39.58 -7.22
C ALA A 78 -17.51 -38.78 -7.15
N LEU A 79 -18.46 -39.04 -8.06
CA LEU A 79 -19.76 -38.38 -8.06
C LEU A 79 -20.59 -38.73 -6.82
N GLN A 80 -20.48 -39.96 -6.31
CA GLN A 80 -21.17 -40.36 -5.08
C GLN A 80 -20.63 -39.61 -3.85
N LEU A 81 -19.31 -39.54 -3.70
CA LEU A 81 -18.66 -38.76 -2.64
C LEU A 81 -19.00 -37.27 -2.75
N ALA A 82 -18.96 -36.73 -3.98
CA ALA A 82 -19.31 -35.34 -4.26
C ALA A 82 -20.75 -35.03 -3.86
N LYS A 83 -21.70 -35.92 -4.16
CA LYS A 83 -23.13 -35.72 -3.82
C LYS A 83 -23.33 -35.53 -2.32
N ILE A 84 -22.76 -36.41 -1.51
CA ILE A 84 -22.82 -36.33 -0.03
C ILE A 84 -22.19 -35.00 0.44
N GLY A 85 -21.05 -34.63 -0.17
CA GLY A 85 -20.37 -33.38 0.10
C GLY A 85 -21.18 -32.12 -0.23
N VAL A 86 -21.90 -32.15 -1.36
CA VAL A 86 -22.76 -31.04 -1.80
C VAL A 86 -23.93 -30.86 -0.84
N GLU A 87 -24.56 -31.94 -0.40
CA GLU A 87 -25.67 -31.89 0.57
C GLU A 87 -25.20 -31.30 1.90
N ALA A 88 -24.02 -31.71 2.38
CA ALA A 88 -23.38 -31.18 3.58
C ALA A 88 -23.05 -29.69 3.47
N LEU A 89 -22.41 -29.28 2.37
CA LEU A 89 -22.10 -27.88 2.09
C LEU A 89 -23.38 -27.04 1.97
N TRP A 90 -24.43 -27.57 1.36
CA TRP A 90 -25.71 -26.91 1.23
C TRP A 90 -26.36 -26.68 2.60
N ALA A 91 -26.43 -27.71 3.45
CA ALA A 91 -26.99 -27.61 4.80
C ALA A 91 -26.24 -26.56 5.63
N TRP A 92 -24.91 -26.64 5.64
CA TRP A 92 -24.05 -25.67 6.34
C TRP A 92 -24.24 -24.25 5.81
N PHE A 93 -24.32 -24.09 4.48
CA PHE A 93 -24.46 -22.80 3.83
C PHE A 93 -25.82 -22.16 4.12
N VAL A 94 -26.90 -22.94 4.11
CA VAL A 94 -28.24 -22.47 4.46
C VAL A 94 -28.30 -22.05 5.92
N GLU A 95 -27.84 -22.91 6.84
CA GLU A 95 -27.76 -22.61 8.28
C GLU A 95 -27.05 -21.27 8.50
N LYS A 96 -25.86 -21.10 7.91
CA LYS A 96 -25.12 -19.87 8.04
C LYS A 96 -25.78 -18.68 7.38
N SER A 97 -26.39 -18.83 6.20
CA SER A 97 -27.06 -17.72 5.52
C SER A 97 -28.29 -17.16 6.26
N THR A 98 -28.85 -17.91 7.22
CA THR A 98 -29.97 -17.46 8.06
C THR A 98 -29.53 -16.62 9.27
N GLU A 99 -28.28 -16.77 9.71
CA GLU A 99 -27.64 -15.80 10.60
C GLU A 99 -27.33 -14.55 9.75
N GLU A 100 -27.84 -13.36 10.07
CA GLU A 100 -27.51 -12.16 9.30
C GLU A 100 -25.99 -11.97 9.22
N TRP A 101 -25.40 -12.20 8.04
CA TRP A 101 -23.96 -12.03 7.87
C TRP A 101 -23.59 -10.54 7.98
N GLY A 102 -23.01 -10.16 9.12
CA GLY A 102 -22.39 -8.84 9.27
C GLY A 102 -21.26 -8.61 8.25
N GLU A 103 -20.47 -9.66 7.96
CA GLU A 103 -19.52 -9.73 6.85
C GLU A 103 -19.55 -11.11 6.18
N LEU A 104 -19.46 -11.17 4.86
CA LEU A 104 -19.39 -12.42 4.10
C LEU A 104 -18.13 -13.23 4.52
N PRO A 105 -18.27 -14.49 4.97
CA PRO A 105 -17.17 -15.41 5.26
C PRO A 105 -16.24 -15.57 4.05
N ARG A 106 -14.97 -15.85 4.33
CA ARG A 106 -13.94 -16.00 3.29
C ARG A 106 -14.23 -17.19 2.37
N GLU A 107 -14.83 -18.23 2.95
CA GLU A 107 -15.15 -19.50 2.31
C GLU A 107 -16.40 -19.42 1.43
N ALA A 108 -17.23 -18.38 1.60
CA ALA A 108 -18.54 -18.26 0.95
C ALA A 108 -18.46 -18.33 -0.59
N LEU A 109 -17.40 -17.80 -1.19
CA LEU A 109 -17.19 -17.90 -2.64
C LEU A 109 -16.85 -19.32 -3.09
N SER A 110 -15.97 -20.02 -2.38
CA SER A 110 -15.61 -21.41 -2.69
C SER A 110 -16.81 -22.34 -2.57
N ILE A 111 -17.66 -22.13 -1.55
CA ILE A 111 -18.90 -22.88 -1.36
C ILE A 111 -19.88 -22.57 -2.49
N ALA A 112 -20.08 -21.29 -2.81
CA ALA A 112 -20.95 -20.89 -3.92
C ALA A 112 -20.49 -21.51 -5.24
N GLU A 113 -19.19 -21.54 -5.52
CA GLU A 113 -18.61 -22.19 -6.71
C GLU A 113 -18.97 -23.69 -6.77
N ALA A 114 -18.76 -24.41 -5.66
CA ALA A 114 -19.07 -25.84 -5.55
C ALA A 114 -20.57 -26.11 -5.76
N LEU A 115 -21.43 -25.32 -5.13
CA LEU A 115 -22.89 -25.43 -5.26
C LEU A 115 -23.38 -25.11 -6.67
N ILE A 116 -22.84 -24.07 -7.33
CA ILE A 116 -23.16 -23.74 -8.73
C ILE A 116 -22.79 -24.90 -9.64
N LYS A 117 -21.59 -25.47 -9.49
CA LYS A 117 -21.12 -26.61 -10.28
C LYS A 117 -21.93 -27.89 -10.05
N ALA A 118 -22.51 -28.04 -8.86
CA ALA A 118 -23.42 -29.13 -8.52
C ALA A 118 -24.87 -28.90 -8.97
N GLY A 119 -25.19 -27.77 -9.62
CA GLY A 119 -26.53 -27.47 -10.14
C GLY A 119 -27.41 -26.61 -9.23
N TYR A 120 -26.92 -26.15 -8.08
CA TYR A 120 -27.66 -25.31 -7.12
C TYR A 120 -27.51 -23.80 -7.41
N GLY A 121 -27.06 -23.41 -8.61
CA GLY A 121 -26.73 -22.01 -8.94
C GLY A 121 -27.91 -21.04 -8.87
N GLU A 122 -29.15 -21.52 -9.01
CA GLU A 122 -30.35 -20.69 -8.90
C GLU A 122 -30.89 -20.53 -7.48
N ALA A 123 -30.33 -21.25 -6.52
CA ALA A 123 -30.85 -21.25 -5.16
C ALA A 123 -30.72 -19.87 -4.52
N GLU A 124 -31.76 -19.43 -3.80
CA GLU A 124 -31.85 -18.07 -3.27
C GLU A 124 -30.67 -17.70 -2.35
N ALA A 125 -30.21 -18.65 -1.52
CA ALA A 125 -29.05 -18.46 -0.65
C ALA A 125 -27.77 -18.15 -1.46
N VAL A 126 -27.56 -18.85 -2.59
CA VAL A 126 -26.40 -18.61 -3.49
C VAL A 126 -26.54 -17.23 -4.13
N ARG A 127 -27.73 -16.89 -4.62
CA ARG A 127 -28.01 -15.55 -5.19
C ARG A 127 -27.77 -14.43 -4.18
N ARG A 128 -28.18 -14.59 -2.92
CA ARG A 128 -27.94 -13.58 -1.86
C ARG A 128 -26.46 -13.35 -1.59
N VAL A 129 -25.64 -14.41 -1.54
CA VAL A 129 -24.19 -14.28 -1.38
C VAL A 129 -23.56 -13.56 -2.58
N LEU A 130 -23.92 -13.97 -3.80
CA LEU A 130 -23.42 -13.33 -5.02
C LEU A 130 -23.86 -11.85 -5.10
N GLN A 131 -25.11 -11.54 -4.75
CA GLN A 131 -25.61 -10.17 -4.64
C GLN A 131 -24.89 -9.37 -3.55
N GLY A 132 -24.53 -9.99 -2.43
CA GLY A 132 -23.69 -9.39 -1.39
C GLY A 132 -22.33 -8.99 -1.93
N TYR A 133 -21.67 -9.88 -2.70
CA TYR A 133 -20.40 -9.58 -3.37
C TYR A 133 -20.53 -8.47 -4.43
N ILE A 134 -21.65 -8.43 -5.16
CA ILE A 134 -21.95 -7.37 -6.15
C ILE A 134 -22.19 -6.02 -5.44
N LYS A 135 -23.08 -5.99 -4.44
CA LYS A 135 -23.47 -4.78 -3.67
C LYS A 135 -22.30 -4.20 -2.86
N ALA A 136 -21.46 -5.06 -2.31
CA ALA A 136 -20.25 -4.64 -1.61
C ALA A 136 -19.11 -4.24 -2.56
N GLU A 137 -19.34 -4.31 -3.88
CA GLU A 137 -18.37 -3.99 -4.94
C GLU A 137 -17.01 -4.68 -4.76
N ARG A 138 -16.99 -5.83 -4.07
CA ARG A 138 -15.76 -6.55 -3.69
C ARG A 138 -14.99 -7.09 -4.92
N TRP A 139 -15.64 -7.17 -6.09
CA TRP A 139 -15.02 -7.53 -7.37
C TRP A 139 -14.23 -6.38 -8.02
N ARG A 140 -14.31 -5.15 -7.51
CA ARG A 140 -13.51 -4.03 -8.00
C ARG A 140 -12.07 -4.17 -7.52
N PHE A 141 -11.13 -4.07 -8.45
CA PHE A 141 -9.69 -4.10 -8.18
C PHE A 141 -9.27 -2.82 -7.42
N GLY A 142 -8.64 -2.93 -6.24
CA GLY A 142 -7.91 -1.81 -5.60
C GLY A 142 -8.16 -1.53 -4.11
N ASP A 143 -7.20 -0.84 -3.49
CA ASP A 143 -7.08 -0.36 -2.09
C ASP A 143 -7.28 -1.42 -0.99
N LYS A 144 -6.77 -1.21 0.24
CA LYS A 144 -6.62 -2.22 1.34
C LYS A 144 -7.86 -3.07 1.72
N ARG A 145 -9.04 -2.80 1.16
CA ARG A 145 -10.27 -3.59 1.31
C ARG A 145 -10.58 -4.49 0.11
N SER A 146 -9.85 -4.35 -1.00
CA SER A 146 -9.86 -5.34 -2.07
C SER A 146 -9.23 -6.62 -1.54
N ILE A 147 -10.02 -7.68 -1.64
CA ILE A 147 -9.52 -9.03 -1.82
C ILE A 147 -8.28 -9.03 -2.73
N SER A 148 -7.34 -9.94 -2.51
CA SER A 148 -6.16 -10.05 -3.38
C SER A 148 -6.56 -10.12 -4.86
N THR A 149 -5.70 -9.72 -5.79
CA THR A 149 -6.01 -9.82 -7.24
C THR A 149 -6.49 -11.23 -7.60
N ASP A 150 -5.90 -12.27 -7.00
CA ASP A 150 -6.30 -13.66 -7.17
C ASP A 150 -7.71 -13.94 -6.64
N GLU A 151 -8.05 -13.44 -5.46
CA GLU A 151 -9.40 -13.54 -4.90
C GLU A 151 -10.42 -12.72 -5.72
N ALA A 152 -10.04 -11.56 -6.28
CA ALA A 152 -10.88 -10.77 -7.18
C ALA A 152 -11.17 -11.51 -8.49
N VAL A 153 -10.13 -12.10 -9.08
CA VAL A 153 -10.27 -12.94 -10.28
C VAL A 153 -11.12 -14.18 -9.98
N LYS A 154 -10.93 -14.83 -8.81
CA LYS A 154 -11.77 -15.95 -8.38
C LYS A 154 -13.23 -15.52 -8.22
N ALA A 155 -13.49 -14.39 -7.57
CA ALA A 155 -14.84 -13.84 -7.41
C ALA A 155 -15.50 -13.55 -8.77
N LEU A 156 -14.79 -12.91 -9.70
CA LEU A 156 -15.29 -12.64 -11.05
C LEU A 156 -15.61 -13.93 -11.81
N LYS A 157 -14.73 -14.93 -11.76
CA LYS A 157 -14.98 -16.25 -12.37
C LYS A 157 -16.26 -16.89 -11.83
N ILE A 158 -16.48 -16.86 -10.53
CA ILE A 158 -17.66 -17.44 -9.89
C ILE A 158 -18.93 -16.65 -10.26
N LEU A 159 -18.87 -15.32 -10.25
CA LEU A 159 -20.00 -14.46 -10.63
C LEU A 159 -20.38 -14.65 -12.11
N LEU A 160 -19.42 -14.84 -13.00
CA LEU A 160 -19.64 -15.17 -14.42
C LEU A 160 -20.24 -16.57 -14.59
N LEU A 161 -19.71 -17.57 -13.88
CA LEU A 161 -20.26 -18.94 -13.86
C LEU A 161 -21.72 -18.95 -13.41
N ALA A 162 -22.07 -18.11 -12.44
CA ALA A 162 -23.43 -17.97 -11.94
C ALA A 162 -24.35 -17.13 -12.85
N LYS A 163 -23.83 -16.55 -13.95
CA LYS A 163 -24.52 -15.52 -14.77
C LYS A 163 -25.04 -14.35 -13.92
N ALA A 164 -24.41 -14.09 -12.78
CA ALA A 164 -24.80 -13.01 -11.86
C ALA A 164 -24.26 -11.65 -12.30
N ILE A 165 -23.25 -11.64 -13.17
CA ILE A 165 -22.70 -10.45 -13.83
C ILE A 165 -22.56 -10.72 -15.34
N ASP A 166 -22.64 -9.65 -16.10
CA ASP A 166 -22.50 -9.65 -17.56
C ASP A 166 -21.02 -9.70 -17.96
N GLU A 167 -20.63 -10.68 -18.78
CA GLU A 167 -19.26 -10.88 -19.24
C GLU A 167 -18.72 -9.70 -20.05
N GLU A 168 -19.55 -9.14 -20.93
CA GLU A 168 -19.20 -7.99 -21.76
C GLU A 168 -19.01 -6.73 -20.90
N LYS A 169 -19.74 -6.60 -19.80
CA LYS A 169 -19.53 -5.53 -18.80
C LYS A 169 -18.19 -5.69 -18.08
N VAL A 170 -17.82 -6.91 -17.68
CA VAL A 170 -16.51 -7.19 -17.05
C VAL A 170 -15.38 -6.88 -18.03
N LYS A 171 -15.48 -7.39 -19.26
CA LYS A 171 -14.50 -7.17 -20.32
C LYS A 171 -14.28 -5.67 -20.59
N ARG A 172 -15.35 -4.91 -20.79
CA ARG A 172 -15.28 -3.45 -20.98
C ARG A 172 -14.61 -2.73 -19.82
N GLU A 173 -14.87 -3.14 -18.57
CA GLU A 173 -14.25 -2.52 -17.40
C GLU A 173 -12.75 -2.85 -17.28
N VAL A 174 -12.36 -4.09 -17.58
CA VAL A 174 -10.94 -4.48 -17.63
C VAL A 174 -10.20 -3.72 -18.74
N GLU A 175 -10.77 -3.66 -19.94
CA GLU A 175 -10.22 -2.88 -21.07
C GLU A 175 -10.10 -1.39 -20.72
N ARG A 176 -11.12 -0.82 -20.05
CA ARG A 176 -11.08 0.56 -19.54
C ARG A 176 -9.91 0.76 -18.56
N LEU A 177 -9.73 -0.13 -17.59
CA LEU A 177 -8.67 -0.02 -16.59
C LEU A 177 -7.27 -0.13 -17.23
N ILE A 178 -7.09 -1.06 -18.17
CA ILE A 178 -5.83 -1.19 -18.94
C ILE A 178 -5.56 0.11 -19.69
N ARG A 179 -6.54 0.61 -20.44
CA ARG A 179 -6.41 1.86 -21.20
C ARG A 179 -6.05 3.05 -20.31
N VAL A 180 -6.76 3.23 -19.18
CA VAL A 180 -6.47 4.32 -18.24
C VAL A 180 -5.05 4.22 -17.69
N ARG A 181 -4.58 3.02 -17.36
CA ARG A 181 -3.20 2.79 -16.88
C ARG A 181 -2.16 3.12 -17.93
N GLU A 182 -2.37 2.68 -19.18
CA GLU A 182 -1.46 2.96 -20.30
C GLU A 182 -1.41 4.45 -20.66
N GLU A 183 -2.56 5.11 -20.77
CA GLU A 183 -2.63 6.53 -21.06
C GLU A 183 -2.06 7.37 -19.90
N LEU A 184 -2.33 6.98 -18.65
CA LEU A 184 -1.72 7.62 -17.47
C LEU A 184 -0.20 7.49 -17.49
N LYS A 185 0.32 6.31 -17.85
CA LYS A 185 1.76 6.07 -17.97
C LYS A 185 2.41 7.05 -18.95
N LYS A 186 1.85 7.17 -20.15
CA LYS A 186 2.32 8.09 -21.19
C LYS A 186 2.33 9.55 -20.72
N ILE A 187 1.22 10.01 -20.13
CA ILE A 187 1.13 11.38 -19.60
C ILE A 187 2.21 11.65 -18.54
N ILE A 188 2.44 10.68 -17.64
CA ILE A 188 3.45 10.84 -16.59
C ILE A 188 4.85 10.91 -17.17
N GLU A 189 5.18 10.07 -18.16
CA GLU A 189 6.48 10.09 -18.83
C GLU A 189 6.71 11.40 -19.60
N GLU A 190 5.70 11.89 -20.32
CA GLU A 190 5.75 13.17 -21.04
C GLU A 190 5.94 14.38 -20.13
N LYS A 191 5.52 14.27 -18.86
CA LYS A 191 5.48 15.37 -17.88
C LYS A 191 6.47 15.22 -16.73
N GLU A 192 7.35 14.23 -16.75
CA GLU A 192 8.28 13.94 -15.65
C GLU A 192 9.13 15.15 -15.27
N GLU A 193 9.78 15.78 -16.26
CA GLU A 193 10.65 16.94 -15.99
C GLU A 193 9.83 18.18 -15.59
N GLU A 194 8.64 18.40 -16.15
CA GLU A 194 7.74 19.49 -15.72
C GLU A 194 7.30 19.28 -14.25
N ALA A 195 7.00 18.05 -13.86
CA ALA A 195 6.62 17.70 -12.50
C ALA A 195 7.79 17.87 -11.52
N ARG A 196 9.00 17.47 -11.90
CA ARG A 196 10.19 17.68 -11.06
C ARG A 196 10.51 19.17 -10.92
N ASN A 197 10.48 19.92 -12.02
CA ASN A 197 10.72 21.37 -12.01
C ASN A 197 9.71 22.12 -11.16
N TYR A 198 8.45 21.68 -11.11
CA TYR A 198 7.46 22.23 -10.20
C TYR A 198 7.95 22.20 -8.74
N PHE A 199 8.48 21.07 -8.26
CA PHE A 199 9.01 20.98 -6.90
C PHE A 199 10.30 21.80 -6.72
N LEU A 200 11.20 21.78 -7.71
CA LEU A 200 12.44 22.56 -7.65
C LEU A 200 12.16 24.07 -7.50
N ILE A 201 11.23 24.63 -8.28
CA ILE A 201 10.84 26.05 -8.18
C ILE A 201 10.36 26.37 -6.76
N ARG A 202 9.55 25.49 -6.15
CA ARG A 202 9.06 25.68 -4.78
C ARG A 202 10.19 25.63 -3.73
N PHE A 203 11.23 24.85 -3.98
CA PHE A 203 12.44 24.83 -3.13
C PHE A 203 13.32 26.06 -3.36
N GLU A 204 13.46 26.52 -4.59
CA GLU A 204 14.23 27.73 -4.93
C GLU A 204 13.62 28.96 -4.27
N GLU A 205 12.30 29.04 -4.24
CA GLU A 205 11.51 30.05 -3.53
C GLU A 205 11.79 30.11 -2.01
N ILE A 206 12.29 29.04 -1.41
CA ILE A 206 12.69 28.99 0.01
C ILE A 206 14.22 28.99 0.18
N GLY A 207 14.96 29.25 -0.91
CA GLY A 207 16.40 29.46 -0.89
C GLY A 207 17.25 28.19 -1.06
N ILE A 208 16.68 27.08 -1.54
CA ILE A 208 17.41 25.83 -1.83
C ILE A 208 17.35 25.57 -3.35
N ARG A 209 18.51 25.49 -3.99
CA ARG A 209 18.72 25.31 -5.42
C ARG A 209 19.30 23.93 -5.72
N SER A 210 19.14 23.48 -6.95
CA SER A 210 19.65 22.18 -7.42
C SER A 210 21.17 22.07 -7.46
N ASN A 211 21.87 23.20 -7.54
CA ASN A 211 23.33 23.29 -7.58
C ASN A 211 23.96 23.66 -6.23
N ASP A 212 23.18 23.67 -5.15
CA ASP A 212 23.72 23.89 -3.80
C ASP A 212 24.50 22.66 -3.30
N GLU A 213 25.37 22.88 -2.32
CA GLU A 213 26.11 21.82 -1.65
C GLU A 213 25.17 20.73 -1.08
N PRO A 214 25.55 19.43 -1.13
CA PRO A 214 24.73 18.33 -0.64
C PRO A 214 24.26 18.54 0.81
N SER A 215 25.12 19.05 1.69
CA SER A 215 24.80 19.37 3.08
C SER A 215 23.63 20.33 3.22
N LYS A 216 23.57 21.38 2.38
CA LYS A 216 22.46 22.34 2.36
C LYS A 216 21.18 21.66 1.88
N ILE A 217 21.25 20.90 0.80
CA ILE A 217 20.08 20.21 0.23
C ILE A 217 19.52 19.21 1.24
N LEU A 218 20.38 18.45 1.91
CA LEU A 218 19.99 17.47 2.93
C LEU A 218 19.33 18.17 4.13
N LEU A 219 19.97 19.16 4.73
CA LEU A 219 19.42 19.88 5.89
C LEU A 219 18.12 20.62 5.53
N GLY A 220 18.10 21.30 4.38
CA GLY A 220 16.94 22.02 3.87
C GLY A 220 15.75 21.09 3.58
N SER A 221 15.98 19.98 2.89
CA SER A 221 14.95 18.96 2.62
C SER A 221 14.41 18.35 3.91
N TYR A 222 15.29 18.10 4.89
CA TYR A 222 14.89 17.57 6.19
C TYR A 222 14.02 18.56 6.97
N LEU A 223 14.46 19.81 7.06
CA LEU A 223 13.70 20.88 7.71
C LEU A 223 12.34 21.10 7.04
N TYR A 224 12.29 21.11 5.71
CA TYR A 224 11.04 21.25 4.95
C TYR A 224 10.10 20.07 5.17
N ALA A 225 10.61 18.83 5.13
CA ALA A 225 9.81 17.64 5.47
C ALA A 225 9.25 17.73 6.90
N MET A 226 10.04 18.23 7.86
CA MET A 226 9.56 18.46 9.22
C MET A 226 8.48 19.56 9.29
N MET A 227 8.48 20.57 8.42
CA MET A 227 7.37 21.55 8.37
C MET A 227 6.11 20.95 7.78
N ASP A 228 6.24 20.14 6.73
CA ASP A 228 5.12 19.49 6.06
C ASP A 228 4.36 18.48 6.95
N GLN A 229 4.91 18.12 8.10
CA GLN A 229 4.20 17.32 9.10
C GLN A 229 2.98 18.06 9.70
N PHE A 230 2.95 19.39 9.65
CA PHE A 230 1.97 20.24 10.32
C PHE A 230 0.91 20.83 9.39
N PHE A 231 0.82 20.39 8.14
CA PHE A 231 -0.17 20.88 7.17
C PHE A 231 -1.63 20.78 7.65
N TRP A 232 -1.92 19.93 8.63
CA TRP A 232 -3.26 19.76 9.24
C TRP A 232 -3.51 20.69 10.44
N ALA A 233 -2.50 21.39 10.93
CA ALA A 233 -2.56 22.15 12.17
C ALA A 233 -3.39 23.44 12.06
N SER A 234 -3.51 23.99 10.86
CA SER A 234 -4.31 25.17 10.54
C SER A 234 -4.69 25.13 9.06
N GLU A 235 -5.88 25.63 8.71
CA GLU A 235 -6.28 25.84 7.31
C GLU A 235 -5.38 26.84 6.58
N THR A 236 -4.71 27.73 7.32
CA THR A 236 -3.76 28.72 6.79
C THR A 236 -2.31 28.25 6.87
N PHE A 237 -2.05 27.01 7.30
CA PHE A 237 -0.68 26.52 7.41
C PHE A 237 -0.08 26.28 6.01
N ASP A 238 0.99 27.00 5.70
CA ASP A 238 1.79 26.80 4.50
C ASP A 238 3.22 26.39 4.91
N PRO A 239 3.67 25.16 4.57
CA PRO A 239 5.03 24.71 4.87
C PRO A 239 6.14 25.63 4.34
N GLN A 240 5.96 26.30 3.19
CA GLN A 240 6.96 27.22 2.64
C GLN A 240 7.07 28.50 3.48
N ILE A 241 5.93 29.08 3.87
CA ILE A 241 5.91 30.28 4.72
C ILE A 241 6.57 29.97 6.06
N GLU A 242 6.23 28.83 6.67
CA GLU A 242 6.78 28.44 7.96
C GLU A 242 8.26 28.08 7.89
N TYR A 243 8.68 27.40 6.83
CA TYR A 243 10.10 27.17 6.57
C TYR A 243 10.87 28.50 6.54
N ARG A 244 10.43 29.48 5.73
CA ARG A 244 11.09 30.79 5.65
C ARG A 244 11.11 31.51 7.00
N GLY A 245 10.02 31.43 7.76
CA GLY A 245 9.94 32.02 9.10
C GLY A 245 10.94 31.41 10.08
N ILE A 246 11.09 30.08 10.08
CA ILE A 246 12.05 29.38 10.95
C ILE A 246 13.49 29.66 10.52
N VAL A 247 13.79 29.57 9.21
CA VAL A 247 15.12 29.90 8.67
C VAL A 247 15.48 31.36 8.96
N GLY A 248 14.53 32.30 8.79
CA GLY A 248 14.77 33.71 9.10
C GLY A 248 15.04 34.00 10.59
N LEU A 249 14.61 33.11 11.50
CA LEU A 249 14.88 33.23 12.93
C LEU A 249 16.19 32.58 13.37
N ILE A 250 16.65 31.54 12.66
CA ILE A 250 17.83 30.73 13.04
C ILE A 250 19.08 31.16 12.26
N GLY A 251 18.95 31.43 10.96
CA GLY A 251 20.05 31.60 10.03
C GLY A 251 19.89 30.73 8.79
N SER A 252 20.77 30.86 7.80
CA SER A 252 20.71 30.07 6.56
C SER A 252 21.02 28.59 6.80
N VAL A 253 20.33 27.69 6.08
CA VAL A 253 20.63 26.24 6.09
C VAL A 253 21.99 25.89 5.45
N ASN A 254 22.69 26.85 4.85
CA ASN A 254 24.11 26.72 4.45
C ASN A 254 25.07 26.62 5.65
N GLN A 255 24.59 26.97 6.84
CA GLN A 255 25.37 27.00 8.08
C GLN A 255 24.75 26.00 9.07
N PRO A 256 25.01 24.69 8.92
CA PRO A 256 24.48 23.66 9.81
C PRO A 256 24.74 23.94 11.30
N GLU A 257 25.84 24.60 11.62
CA GLU A 257 26.24 25.01 12.98
C GLU A 257 25.17 25.84 13.69
N ASN A 258 24.39 26.65 12.95
CA ASN A 258 23.29 27.45 13.52
C ASN A 258 22.15 26.58 14.06
N TYR A 259 22.01 25.35 13.54
CA TYR A 259 20.95 24.41 13.87
C TYR A 259 21.38 23.35 14.89
N VAL A 260 22.67 23.27 15.20
CA VAL A 260 23.26 22.29 16.14
C VAL A 260 22.83 22.57 17.58
N ASP A 261 22.68 23.85 17.95
CA ASP A 261 22.17 24.25 19.26
C ASP A 261 20.64 24.06 19.36
N PHE A 262 20.25 23.10 20.19
CA PHE A 262 18.86 22.81 20.48
C PHE A 262 18.10 24.02 21.02
N GLU A 263 18.70 24.85 21.88
CA GLU A 263 18.00 25.99 22.47
C GLU A 263 17.77 27.10 21.44
N ASN A 264 18.66 27.27 20.46
CA ASN A 264 18.42 28.15 19.32
C ASN A 264 17.22 27.68 18.48
N VAL A 265 17.23 26.42 18.03
CA VAL A 265 16.14 25.85 17.22
C VAL A 265 14.82 25.87 18.02
N ARG A 266 14.85 25.50 19.30
CA ARG A 266 13.69 25.55 20.19
C ARG A 266 13.09 26.95 20.25
N ARG A 267 13.90 27.99 20.47
CA ARG A 267 13.41 29.37 20.55
C ARG A 267 12.72 29.81 19.26
N ALA A 268 13.25 29.46 18.09
CA ALA A 268 12.63 29.78 16.81
C ALA A 268 11.23 29.13 16.66
N PHE A 269 11.12 27.83 16.99
CA PHE A 269 9.85 27.10 16.92
C PHE A 269 8.78 27.63 17.89
N PHE A 270 9.17 28.13 19.05
CA PHE A 270 8.24 28.71 20.01
C PHE A 270 7.82 30.14 19.64
N LYS A 271 8.64 30.86 18.85
CA LYS A 271 8.29 32.17 18.29
C LYS A 271 7.40 32.09 17.05
N SER A 272 7.40 30.98 16.31
CA SER A 272 6.50 30.82 15.15
C SER A 272 5.03 30.92 15.56
N ARG A 273 4.30 31.81 14.87
CA ARG A 273 2.87 32.03 15.09
C ARG A 273 2.02 30.88 14.57
N ALA A 274 2.30 30.31 13.40
CA ALA A 274 1.47 29.22 12.87
C ALA A 274 1.62 27.93 13.68
N LEU A 275 2.73 27.75 14.38
CA LEU A 275 2.90 26.63 15.29
C LEU A 275 2.21 26.84 16.65
N LYS A 276 1.54 27.97 16.93
CA LYS A 276 0.94 28.25 18.25
C LYS A 276 -0.02 27.14 18.72
N GLY A 277 -0.79 26.53 17.82
CA GLY A 277 -1.71 25.43 18.11
C GLY A 277 -1.06 24.05 18.27
N ILE A 278 0.23 23.90 17.95
CA ILE A 278 0.95 22.63 18.10
C ILE A 278 1.34 22.41 19.55
N ALA A 279 1.11 21.19 20.05
CA ALA A 279 1.47 20.79 21.41
C ALA A 279 2.95 21.07 21.72
N ARG A 280 3.22 21.63 22.90
CA ARG A 280 4.57 22.01 23.36
C ARG A 280 5.57 20.87 23.22
N ARG A 281 5.19 19.66 23.64
CA ARG A 281 6.00 18.45 23.51
C ARG A 281 6.42 18.18 22.07
N ARG A 282 5.50 18.32 21.11
CA ARG A 282 5.78 18.07 19.69
C ARG A 282 6.78 19.06 19.12
N LYS A 283 6.68 20.35 19.48
CA LYS A 283 7.67 21.35 19.08
C LYS A 283 9.07 21.01 19.60
N LEU A 284 9.16 20.57 20.86
CA LEU A 284 10.42 20.15 21.47
C LEU A 284 11.03 18.95 20.73
N GLU A 285 10.21 17.94 20.42
CA GLU A 285 10.66 16.78 19.66
C GLU A 285 11.16 17.19 18.26
N VAL A 286 10.44 18.04 17.53
CA VAL A 286 10.88 18.52 16.20
C VAL A 286 12.18 19.31 16.28
N ALA A 287 12.30 20.24 17.22
CA ALA A 287 13.53 21.02 17.41
C ALA A 287 14.72 20.09 17.73
N LYS A 288 14.52 19.09 18.60
CA LYS A 288 15.54 18.08 18.93
C LYS A 288 15.94 17.27 17.71
N SER A 289 14.98 16.89 16.88
CA SER A 289 15.20 16.16 15.63
C SER A 289 16.09 16.93 14.65
N ILE A 290 15.74 18.20 14.39
CA ILE A 290 16.51 19.10 13.53
C ILE A 290 17.91 19.27 14.06
N SER A 291 18.07 19.48 15.37
CA SER A 291 19.39 19.68 15.98
C SER A 291 20.27 18.44 15.89
N LEU A 292 19.68 17.24 16.06
CA LEU A 292 20.40 15.98 15.90
C LEU A 292 20.80 15.72 14.45
N PHE A 293 19.95 16.11 13.49
CA PHE A 293 20.26 15.95 12.07
C PHE A 293 21.31 16.97 11.61
N ALA A 294 21.22 18.22 12.06
CA ALA A 294 22.23 19.24 11.82
C ALA A 294 23.62 18.82 12.35
N LYS A 295 23.68 18.26 13.57
CA LYS A 295 24.91 17.65 14.12
C LYS A 295 25.49 16.55 13.23
N PHE A 296 24.64 15.71 12.65
CA PHE A 296 25.09 14.69 11.72
C PHE A 296 25.69 15.30 10.44
N ILE A 297 25.05 16.34 9.89
CA ILE A 297 25.57 17.05 8.72
C ILE A 297 26.87 17.80 9.06
N GLU A 298 26.97 18.46 10.21
CA GLU A 298 28.18 19.15 10.66
C GLU A 298 29.36 18.18 10.85
N GLU A 299 29.12 17.02 11.47
CA GLU A 299 30.18 16.05 11.75
C GLU A 299 30.62 15.22 10.53
N TYR A 300 29.75 15.02 9.54
CA TYR A 300 29.96 14.05 8.46
C TYR A 300 29.68 14.55 7.03
N GLY A 301 29.29 15.82 6.87
CA GLY A 301 28.64 16.43 5.69
C GLY A 301 29.32 16.24 4.33
N ASP A 302 30.61 15.92 4.33
CA ASP A 302 31.36 15.58 3.11
C ASP A 302 31.11 14.12 2.71
N PHE A 303 29.91 13.86 2.18
CA PHE A 303 29.50 12.54 1.71
C PHE A 303 29.97 12.30 0.26
N LYS A 304 30.67 11.18 0.03
CA LYS A 304 31.15 10.83 -1.32
C LYS A 304 30.05 10.36 -2.25
N ASP A 305 29.15 9.55 -1.71
CA ASP A 305 28.05 8.90 -2.42
C ASP A 305 26.91 8.57 -1.44
N PHE A 306 25.80 8.03 -1.95
CA PHE A 306 24.67 7.63 -1.11
C PHE A 306 25.06 6.57 -0.07
N LYS A 307 25.98 5.66 -0.43
CA LYS A 307 26.38 4.56 0.46
C LYS A 307 27.12 5.09 1.67
N ASP A 308 28.04 6.03 1.48
CA ASP A 308 28.75 6.72 2.55
C ASP A 308 27.77 7.46 3.47
N PHE A 309 26.83 8.23 2.90
CA PHE A 309 25.77 8.90 3.65
C PHE A 309 24.93 7.91 4.48
N ALA A 310 24.40 6.85 3.87
CA ALA A 310 23.52 5.90 4.53
C ALA A 310 24.24 5.12 5.64
N VAL A 311 25.51 4.73 5.42
CA VAL A 311 26.32 4.04 6.43
C VAL A 311 26.63 4.97 7.61
N LYS A 312 27.06 6.21 7.35
CA LYS A 312 27.33 7.21 8.38
C LYS A 312 26.06 7.54 9.16
N LEU A 313 24.92 7.74 8.51
CA LEU A 313 23.65 8.02 9.17
C LEU A 313 23.18 6.85 10.05
N ARG A 314 23.32 5.61 9.55
CA ARG A 314 22.99 4.39 10.31
C ARG A 314 23.83 4.31 11.59
N ALA A 315 25.14 4.50 11.48
CA ALA A 315 26.04 4.50 12.62
C ALA A 315 25.74 5.65 13.60
N TYR A 316 25.58 6.88 13.09
CA TYR A 316 25.22 8.05 13.88
C TYR A 316 23.91 7.82 14.66
N THR A 317 22.92 7.22 14.01
CA THR A 317 21.64 6.92 14.65
C THR A 317 21.79 5.95 15.80
N LEU A 318 22.52 4.84 15.61
CA LEU A 318 22.74 3.83 16.64
C LEU A 318 23.56 4.34 17.82
N PHE A 319 24.61 5.13 17.58
CA PHE A 319 25.57 5.50 18.62
C PHE A 319 25.33 6.88 19.23
N LYS A 320 24.72 7.82 18.49
CA LYS A 320 24.52 9.22 18.95
C LYS A 320 23.07 9.63 19.11
N VAL A 321 22.14 9.06 18.34
CA VAL A 321 20.70 9.36 18.45
C VAL A 321 20.02 8.43 19.46
N ALA A 322 20.26 7.12 19.38
CA ALA A 322 19.61 6.11 20.22
C ALA A 322 19.66 6.42 21.73
N PRO A 323 20.80 6.88 22.31
CA PRO A 323 20.85 7.22 23.74
C PRO A 323 19.97 8.41 24.14
N LYS A 324 19.49 9.20 23.17
CA LYS A 324 18.74 10.44 23.39
C LYS A 324 17.24 10.28 23.10
N VAL A 325 16.78 9.09 22.75
CA VAL A 325 15.39 8.80 22.37
C VAL A 325 14.83 7.62 23.16
N SER A 326 13.53 7.64 23.42
CA SER A 326 12.83 6.63 24.20
C SER A 326 11.46 6.34 23.59
N GLY A 327 11.04 5.08 23.61
CA GLY A 327 9.72 4.67 23.10
C GLY A 327 9.75 3.29 22.45
N TRP A 328 8.62 2.60 22.48
CA TRP A 328 8.52 1.23 21.95
C TRP A 328 8.75 1.16 20.43
N ASP A 329 8.09 2.03 19.66
CA ASP A 329 8.29 2.11 18.20
C ASP A 329 9.75 2.41 17.83
N THR A 330 10.37 3.32 18.59
CA THR A 330 11.79 3.66 18.43
C THR A 330 12.69 2.46 18.73
N ALA A 331 12.43 1.72 19.82
CA ALA A 331 13.18 0.53 20.18
C ALA A 331 13.05 -0.58 19.12
N TYR A 332 11.85 -0.77 18.57
CA TYR A 332 11.62 -1.70 17.47
C TYR A 332 12.42 -1.32 16.22
N ASN A 333 12.37 -0.05 15.78
CA ASN A 333 13.13 0.44 14.64
C ASN A 333 14.65 0.35 14.88
N LEU A 334 15.12 0.66 16.09
CA LEU A 334 16.51 0.50 16.49
C LEU A 334 16.97 -0.96 16.43
N GLY A 335 16.13 -1.91 16.86
CA GLY A 335 16.44 -3.34 16.75
C GLY A 335 16.58 -3.80 15.30
N LEU A 336 15.72 -3.33 14.40
CA LEU A 336 15.84 -3.59 12.97
C LEU A 336 17.09 -2.93 12.36
N LEU A 337 17.39 -1.70 12.76
CA LEU A 337 18.57 -0.96 12.31
C LEU A 337 19.87 -1.63 12.79
N LEU A 338 19.90 -2.09 14.03
CA LEU A 338 21.03 -2.84 14.61
C LEU A 338 21.24 -4.15 13.86
N ARG A 339 20.17 -4.86 13.47
CA ARG A 339 20.25 -6.06 12.64
C ARG A 339 20.88 -5.75 11.28
N SER A 340 20.44 -4.68 10.62
CA SER A 340 21.02 -4.24 9.33
C SER A 340 22.50 -3.85 9.47
N PHE A 341 22.85 -3.14 10.56
CA PHE A 341 24.22 -2.78 10.88
C PHE A 341 25.10 -4.00 11.13
N ALA A 342 24.64 -4.95 11.96
CA ALA A 342 25.37 -6.18 12.29
C ALA A 342 25.58 -7.09 11.06
N LYS A 343 24.63 -7.10 10.13
CA LYS A 343 24.76 -7.81 8.84
C LYS A 343 25.65 -7.10 7.83
N ALA A 344 26.07 -5.86 8.12
CA ALA A 344 26.78 -4.99 7.19
C ALA A 344 26.08 -4.93 5.82
N GLU A 345 24.76 -4.71 5.79
CA GLU A 345 24.01 -4.53 4.55
C GLU A 345 24.63 -3.38 3.73
N LYS A 346 24.95 -3.69 2.47
CA LYS A 346 25.70 -2.84 1.53
C LYS A 346 25.01 -2.69 0.16
N ASP A 347 24.01 -3.51 -0.11
CA ASP A 347 23.20 -3.38 -1.32
C ASP A 347 22.30 -2.14 -1.22
N LEU A 348 21.95 -1.56 -2.37
CA LEU A 348 21.28 -0.27 -2.44
C LEU A 348 19.88 -0.30 -1.79
N SER A 349 19.14 -1.39 -1.98
CA SER A 349 17.83 -1.61 -1.35
C SER A 349 17.92 -1.66 0.18
N GLY A 350 18.88 -2.43 0.71
CA GLY A 350 19.18 -2.49 2.14
C GLY A 350 19.62 -1.15 2.73
N LEU A 351 20.38 -0.35 1.98
CA LEU A 351 20.81 0.99 2.39
C LEU A 351 19.64 2.00 2.40
N ILE A 352 18.73 1.96 1.43
CA ILE A 352 17.50 2.78 1.43
C ILE A 352 16.62 2.41 2.62
N ARG A 353 16.44 1.11 2.88
CA ARG A 353 15.73 0.65 4.07
C ARG A 353 16.41 1.11 5.37
N SER A 354 17.74 1.10 5.41
CA SER A 354 18.53 1.60 6.54
C SER A 354 18.34 3.10 6.74
N LEU A 355 18.28 3.88 5.65
CA LEU A 355 17.96 5.31 5.70
C LEU A 355 16.59 5.53 6.34
N GLU A 356 15.54 4.87 5.83
CA GLU A 356 14.19 5.02 6.40
C GLU A 356 14.11 4.64 7.89
N LEU A 357 14.74 3.52 8.26
CA LEU A 357 14.79 3.06 9.66
C LEU A 357 15.57 4.05 10.54
N SER A 358 16.69 4.58 10.03
CA SER A 358 17.49 5.59 10.73
C SER A 358 16.65 6.83 11.02
N LEU A 359 15.97 7.36 10.00
CA LEU A 359 15.09 8.52 10.14
C LEU A 359 13.97 8.27 11.15
N LYS A 360 13.29 7.12 11.10
CA LYS A 360 12.22 6.75 12.06
C LYS A 360 12.68 6.66 13.51
N CYS A 361 13.99 6.63 13.77
CA CYS A 361 14.52 6.69 15.14
C CYS A 361 14.66 8.12 15.67
N PHE A 362 14.59 9.14 14.82
CA PHE A 362 14.67 10.54 15.24
C PHE A 362 13.37 10.99 15.92
N PRO A 363 13.45 11.92 16.90
CA PRO A 363 12.27 12.47 17.55
C PRO A 363 11.27 13.07 16.55
N ALA A 364 9.97 12.84 16.76
CA ALA A 364 8.92 13.33 15.88
C ALA A 364 8.95 12.83 14.41
N VAL A 365 9.86 11.95 14.02
CA VAL A 365 9.91 11.40 12.65
C VAL A 365 9.09 10.11 12.55
N GLY A 366 7.89 10.23 11.96
CA GLY A 366 7.05 9.08 11.61
C GLY A 366 7.30 8.59 10.17
N ALA A 367 6.55 7.58 9.75
CA ALA A 367 6.64 7.01 8.40
C ALA A 367 6.47 8.06 7.27
N LYS A 368 5.58 9.05 7.44
CA LYS A 368 5.38 10.13 6.46
C LYS A 368 6.68 10.90 6.21
N ILE A 369 7.38 11.30 7.27
CA ILE A 369 8.58 12.13 7.19
C ILE A 369 9.78 11.33 6.68
N ALA A 370 9.88 10.07 7.12
CA ALA A 370 10.89 9.14 6.62
C ALA A 370 10.73 8.81 5.11
N LEU A 371 9.56 9.09 4.51
CA LEU A 371 9.32 9.02 3.06
C LEU A 371 9.51 10.38 2.36
N LEU A 372 9.04 11.46 2.97
CA LEU A 372 9.16 12.81 2.41
C LEU A 372 10.61 13.26 2.26
N PHE A 373 11.44 13.04 3.28
CA PHE A 373 12.84 13.47 3.22
C PHE A 373 13.60 12.81 2.06
N PRO A 374 13.59 11.47 1.90
CA PRO A 374 14.23 10.83 0.75
C PRO A 374 13.59 11.26 -0.58
N PHE A 375 12.27 11.45 -0.63
CA PHE A 375 11.61 11.95 -1.83
C PHE A 375 12.16 13.32 -2.27
N TYR A 376 12.28 14.28 -1.34
CA TYR A 376 12.84 15.59 -1.66
C TYR A 376 14.34 15.50 -2.01
N ALA A 377 15.16 14.97 -1.11
CA ALA A 377 16.61 14.99 -1.28
C ALA A 377 17.09 14.11 -2.45
N LEU A 378 16.48 12.93 -2.64
CA LEU A 378 16.99 11.92 -3.56
C LEU A 378 16.26 11.93 -4.91
N TRP A 379 14.96 12.21 -4.95
CA TRP A 379 14.20 12.22 -6.21
C TRP A 379 14.07 13.62 -6.82
N VAL A 380 13.64 14.62 -6.03
CA VAL A 380 13.51 16.00 -6.53
C VAL A 380 14.89 16.58 -6.85
N PHE A 381 15.80 16.59 -5.88
CA PHE A 381 17.15 17.15 -6.07
C PHE A 381 18.12 16.23 -6.81
N ARG A 382 17.82 14.93 -6.94
CA ARG A 382 18.69 13.95 -7.59
C ARG A 382 20.12 13.94 -7.02
N LEU A 383 20.29 14.09 -5.70
CA LEU A 383 21.61 14.06 -5.05
C LEU A 383 22.41 12.81 -5.42
N TRP A 384 21.73 11.66 -5.48
CA TRP A 384 22.31 10.37 -5.85
C TRP A 384 21.34 9.61 -6.76
N PRO A 385 21.46 9.76 -8.09
CA PRO A 385 20.49 9.24 -9.06
C PRO A 385 20.25 7.73 -9.01
N GLU A 386 21.23 6.95 -8.55
CA GLU A 386 21.13 5.49 -8.41
C GLU A 386 20.01 5.06 -7.46
N THR A 387 19.60 5.94 -6.53
CA THR A 387 18.56 5.65 -5.53
C THR A 387 17.14 5.67 -6.11
N LYS A 388 16.96 6.26 -7.30
CA LYS A 388 15.67 6.53 -7.96
C LYS A 388 14.69 5.33 -7.96
N PRO A 389 15.08 4.08 -8.26
CA PRO A 389 14.16 2.93 -8.27
C PRO A 389 13.56 2.59 -6.90
N TYR A 390 14.17 3.06 -5.82
CA TYR A 390 13.78 2.71 -4.46
C TYR A 390 12.99 3.82 -3.76
N ILE A 391 12.90 5.00 -4.36
CA ILE A 391 12.23 6.14 -3.74
C ILE A 391 10.72 6.01 -3.96
N LYS A 392 10.00 6.09 -2.84
CA LYS A 392 8.53 6.06 -2.83
C LYS A 392 7.99 7.46 -2.71
N CYS A 393 6.99 7.79 -3.53
CA CYS A 393 6.27 9.04 -3.41
C CYS A 393 5.45 9.06 -2.09
N PRO A 394 5.47 10.16 -1.32
CA PRO A 394 4.55 10.33 -0.19
C PRO A 394 3.11 10.39 -0.67
N ILE A 395 2.20 9.62 -0.06
CA ILE A 395 0.77 9.61 -0.43
C ILE A 395 -0.05 10.45 0.51
N ASP A 396 -0.75 11.43 -0.06
CA ASP A 396 -1.72 12.28 0.62
C ASP A 396 -3.00 12.43 -0.22
N TRP A 397 -3.90 13.30 0.25
CA TRP A 397 -5.17 13.55 -0.44
C TRP A 397 -5.01 14.11 -1.86
N ASN A 398 -3.92 14.83 -2.16
CA ASN A 398 -3.68 15.38 -3.48
C ASN A 398 -3.34 14.29 -4.49
N ILE A 399 -2.79 13.15 -4.07
CA ILE A 399 -2.62 11.98 -4.96
C ILE A 399 -3.88 11.11 -4.99
N VAL A 400 -4.46 10.85 -3.82
CA VAL A 400 -5.60 9.93 -3.66
C VAL A 400 -6.82 10.41 -4.44
N LYS A 401 -7.07 11.73 -4.47
CA LYS A 401 -8.24 12.28 -5.14
C LYS A 401 -8.18 12.14 -6.68
N PRO A 402 -7.10 12.51 -7.39
CA PRO A 402 -6.90 12.18 -8.80
C PRO A 402 -6.97 10.69 -9.10
N TYR A 403 -6.32 9.84 -8.30
CA TYR A 403 -6.40 8.38 -8.42
C TYR A 403 -7.85 7.87 -8.40
N ALA A 404 -8.66 8.35 -7.45
CA ALA A 404 -10.08 8.02 -7.39
C ALA A 404 -10.90 8.63 -8.55
N ASN A 405 -10.58 9.84 -9.00
CA ASN A 405 -11.25 10.48 -10.14
C ASN A 405 -10.97 9.79 -11.49
N LEU A 406 -9.85 9.07 -11.61
CA LEU A 406 -9.54 8.18 -12.73
C LEU A 406 -10.33 6.85 -12.67
N GLY A 407 -11.10 6.62 -11.61
CA GLY A 407 -11.82 5.36 -11.40
C GLY A 407 -10.87 4.18 -11.17
N LEU A 408 -9.70 4.43 -10.60
CA LEU A 408 -8.71 3.39 -10.25
C LEU A 408 -8.91 2.86 -8.82
N SER A 409 -9.69 3.54 -7.99
CA SER A 409 -10.10 3.07 -6.66
C SER A 409 -11.48 2.42 -6.71
N CYS A 410 -11.65 1.34 -5.95
CA CYS A 410 -12.95 0.76 -5.64
C CYS A 410 -13.73 1.57 -4.58
N MET A 411 -13.06 2.45 -3.84
CA MET A 411 -13.63 3.21 -2.73
C MET A 411 -14.25 4.53 -3.20
N THR A 412 -15.27 5.01 -2.49
CA THR A 412 -15.83 6.33 -2.76
C THR A 412 -14.90 7.43 -2.30
N LEU A 413 -14.96 8.59 -2.95
CA LEU A 413 -14.20 9.78 -2.51
C LEU A 413 -14.54 10.22 -1.08
N LYS A 414 -15.75 9.95 -0.59
CA LYS A 414 -16.15 10.26 0.78
C LYS A 414 -15.39 9.38 1.78
N GLU A 415 -15.21 8.10 1.47
CA GLU A 415 -14.44 7.18 2.30
C GLU A 415 -12.94 7.49 2.25
N LEU A 416 -12.40 7.71 1.06
CA LEU A 416 -11.00 8.05 0.87
C LEU A 416 -10.62 9.38 1.50
N ARG A 417 -11.54 10.36 1.52
CA ARG A 417 -11.30 11.64 2.19
C ARG A 417 -11.19 11.49 3.70
N LYS A 418 -11.95 10.56 4.30
CA LYS A 418 -11.88 10.27 5.73
C LYS A 418 -10.59 9.56 6.10
N ASP A 419 -10.12 8.66 5.24
CA ASP A 419 -8.87 7.91 5.48
C ASP A 419 -8.09 7.67 4.19
N PRO A 420 -7.28 8.66 3.74
CA PRO A 420 -6.49 8.55 2.53
C PRO A 420 -5.47 7.40 2.56
N LYS A 421 -5.07 6.94 3.76
CA LYS A 421 -4.06 5.88 3.93
C LYS A 421 -4.54 4.53 3.42
N LYS A 422 -5.86 4.34 3.25
CA LYS A 422 -6.43 3.10 2.69
C LYS A 422 -6.00 2.85 1.25
N ALA A 423 -5.77 3.92 0.48
CA ALA A 423 -5.32 3.84 -0.91
C ALA A 423 -3.80 3.78 -1.07
N ALA A 424 -3.02 4.11 -0.04
CA ALA A 424 -1.57 4.24 -0.15
C ALA A 424 -0.91 2.98 -0.72
N GLU A 425 -1.23 1.80 -0.21
CA GLU A 425 -0.62 0.56 -0.68
C GLU A 425 -0.96 0.22 -2.14
N ALA A 426 -2.18 0.50 -2.58
CA ALA A 426 -2.56 0.26 -3.97
C ALA A 426 -1.95 1.30 -4.92
N ILE A 427 -1.83 2.57 -4.50
CA ILE A 427 -1.14 3.59 -5.28
C ILE A 427 0.35 3.28 -5.41
N HIS A 428 1.00 2.81 -4.34
CA HIS A 428 2.40 2.38 -4.40
C HIS A 428 2.57 1.17 -5.33
N ARG A 429 1.68 0.17 -5.25
CA ARG A 429 1.70 -0.97 -6.18
C ARG A 429 1.49 -0.52 -7.63
N LEU A 430 0.52 0.36 -7.88
CA LEU A 430 0.30 0.94 -9.20
C LEU A 430 1.57 1.66 -9.70
N ALA A 431 2.24 2.41 -8.83
CA ALA A 431 3.46 3.11 -9.19
C ALA A 431 4.61 2.14 -9.54
N GLU A 432 4.80 1.09 -8.74
CA GLU A 432 5.77 0.02 -8.99
C GLU A 432 5.44 -0.78 -10.27
N GLU A 433 4.15 -0.98 -10.59
CA GLU A 433 3.69 -1.63 -11.83
C GLU A 433 3.92 -0.76 -13.08
N LEU A 434 3.60 0.54 -13.00
CA LEU A 434 3.74 1.45 -14.14
C LEU A 434 5.19 1.85 -14.39
N PHE A 435 5.95 2.07 -13.31
CA PHE A 435 7.31 2.62 -13.31
C PHE A 435 8.24 1.82 -12.37
N PRO A 436 8.60 0.57 -12.73
CA PRO A 436 9.43 -0.27 -11.87
C PRO A 436 10.79 0.35 -11.52
N ASP A 437 11.36 1.15 -12.44
CA ASP A 437 12.66 1.81 -12.25
C ASP A 437 12.56 3.21 -11.63
N ASP A 438 11.34 3.74 -11.46
CA ASP A 438 11.09 5.04 -10.81
C ASP A 438 9.65 5.17 -10.30
N PRO A 439 9.31 4.48 -9.19
CA PRO A 439 7.96 4.52 -8.63
C PRO A 439 7.54 5.94 -8.18
N ALA A 440 8.50 6.83 -7.91
CA ALA A 440 8.20 8.18 -7.45
C ALA A 440 7.56 9.08 -8.53
N LYS A 441 7.60 8.73 -9.84
CA LYS A 441 6.91 9.47 -10.91
C LYS A 441 5.42 9.65 -10.69
N ILE A 442 4.80 8.76 -9.91
CA ILE A 442 3.39 8.87 -9.54
C ILE A 442 3.06 10.19 -8.82
N VAL A 443 4.07 10.91 -8.32
CA VAL A 443 3.92 12.25 -7.74
C VAL A 443 3.30 13.27 -8.70
N LEU A 444 3.31 13.04 -10.01
CA LEU A 444 2.57 13.88 -10.94
C LEU A 444 1.09 14.01 -10.54
N LEU A 445 0.49 12.94 -9.99
CA LEU A 445 -0.87 12.99 -9.47
C LEU A 445 -1.01 13.99 -8.32
N TRP A 446 0.04 14.22 -7.53
CA TRP A 446 0.03 15.23 -6.47
C TRP A 446 -0.18 16.63 -7.06
N ILE A 447 0.55 16.97 -8.14
CA ILE A 447 0.44 18.26 -8.84
C ILE A 447 -0.96 18.38 -9.45
N VAL A 448 -1.44 17.32 -10.10
CA VAL A 448 -2.81 17.24 -10.62
C VAL A 448 -3.84 17.54 -9.52
N GLY A 449 -3.63 16.95 -8.35
CA GLY A 449 -4.41 17.14 -7.15
C GLY A 449 -4.44 18.58 -6.68
N HIS A 450 -3.26 19.14 -6.54
CA HIS A 450 -2.99 20.45 -5.94
C HIS A 450 -3.43 21.61 -6.83
N GLU A 451 -3.21 21.53 -8.15
CA GLU A 451 -3.45 22.63 -9.09
C GLU A 451 -4.86 22.62 -9.70
N TRP A 452 -5.42 21.45 -10.02
CA TRP A 452 -6.70 21.37 -10.76
C TRP A 452 -7.83 20.70 -9.98
N CYS A 453 -7.52 19.72 -9.12
CA CYS A 453 -8.57 18.98 -8.44
C CYS A 453 -9.08 19.71 -7.19
N THR A 454 -8.31 20.60 -6.59
CA THR A 454 -8.71 21.53 -5.50
C THR A 454 -9.66 22.63 -6.03
N LYS A 455 -10.55 23.15 -5.18
CA LYS A 455 -11.50 24.22 -5.57
C LYS A 455 -10.72 25.54 -5.81
N PRO A 456 -11.21 26.47 -6.67
CA PRO A 456 -12.46 26.46 -7.44
C PRO A 456 -12.32 26.03 -8.92
N TYR A 457 -11.11 25.92 -9.47
CA TYR A 457 -10.84 25.73 -10.90
C TYR A 457 -10.82 24.25 -11.30
N LYS A 458 -12.01 23.63 -11.38
CA LYS A 458 -12.19 22.16 -11.35
C LYS A 458 -11.46 21.30 -12.40
N CYS A 459 -10.92 21.88 -13.48
CA CYS A 459 -10.34 21.16 -14.63
C CYS A 459 -9.50 22.03 -15.60
N TYR A 460 -9.53 23.35 -15.42
CA TYR A 460 -8.77 24.34 -16.19
C TYR A 460 -8.12 25.25 -15.17
N GLY A 461 -6.79 25.22 -15.07
CA GLY A 461 -6.03 26.00 -14.11
C GLY A 461 -6.01 27.49 -14.44
N ILE A 462 -5.17 28.23 -13.72
CA ILE A 462 -4.92 29.66 -13.97
C ILE A 462 -4.45 29.82 -15.43
N ALA A 463 -5.00 30.83 -16.13
CA ALA A 463 -4.81 31.07 -17.57
C ALA A 463 -5.39 30.01 -18.53
N GLY A 464 -6.35 29.18 -18.09
CA GLY A 464 -7.08 28.26 -18.97
C GLY A 464 -6.33 26.97 -19.32
N LYS A 465 -5.22 26.67 -18.64
CA LYS A 465 -4.48 25.41 -18.85
C LYS A 465 -5.29 24.19 -18.44
N LYS A 466 -5.59 23.32 -19.40
CA LYS A 466 -6.32 22.07 -19.18
C LYS A 466 -5.55 21.14 -18.23
N CYS A 467 -6.26 20.50 -17.31
CA CYS A 467 -5.70 19.48 -16.42
C CYS A 467 -5.02 18.36 -17.22
N TRP A 468 -3.84 17.92 -16.78
CA TRP A 468 -3.04 16.91 -17.49
C TRP A 468 -3.77 15.58 -17.70
N ILE A 469 -4.65 15.19 -16.77
CA ILE A 469 -5.44 13.95 -16.87
C ILE A 469 -6.90 14.20 -17.25
N PHE A 470 -7.22 15.38 -17.81
CA PHE A 470 -8.61 15.76 -18.08
C PHE A 470 -9.34 14.75 -18.96
N ASP A 471 -8.70 14.26 -20.02
CA ASP A 471 -9.33 13.35 -20.98
C ASP A 471 -9.52 11.93 -20.42
N LEU A 472 -8.80 11.58 -19.35
CA LEU A 472 -8.91 10.29 -18.64
C LEU A 472 -9.92 10.29 -17.50
N CYS A 473 -10.34 11.48 -17.06
CA CYS A 473 -11.09 11.64 -15.83
C CYS A 473 -12.55 11.18 -16.00
N THR A 474 -12.98 10.22 -15.16
CA THR A 474 -14.35 9.68 -15.18
C THR A 474 -15.43 10.73 -14.87
N ARG A 475 -15.09 11.82 -14.18
CA ARG A 475 -16.01 12.92 -13.91
C ARG A 475 -16.44 13.69 -15.16
N ARG A 476 -15.73 13.54 -16.27
CA ARG A 476 -16.14 14.08 -17.57
C ARG A 476 -17.36 13.33 -18.12
N VAL A 477 -17.49 12.04 -17.82
CA VAL A 477 -18.57 11.19 -18.36
C VAL A 477 -19.91 11.48 -17.67
N ASN A 478 -19.89 12.08 -16.47
CA ASN A 478 -21.08 12.42 -15.68
C ASN A 478 -21.44 13.93 -15.73
N ARG A 479 -20.91 14.68 -16.69
CA ARG A 479 -21.27 16.08 -16.99
C ARG A 479 -21.63 16.16 -18.46
#